data_AF-A0A6N6M7W3-F1
#
_entry.id   AF-A0A6N6M7W3-F1
#
_cell.length_a   1.000
_cell.length_b   1.000
_cell.length_c   1.000
_cell.angle_alpha   90.00
_cell.angle_beta   90.00
_cell.angle_gamma   90.00
#
_symmetry.space_group_name_H-M   'P 1'
#
loop_
_entity.id
_entity.type
_entity.pdbx_description
1 polymer ?
#
loop_
_entity_poly.entity_id
_entity_poly.type
_entity_poly.pdbx_seq_one_letter_code
_entity_poly.pdbx_strand_id
1 'polypeptide(L)'
;MSYGHVYNHFIFETLGIMSSLQYTDSVWNDYEEFAISKIEDANLRIRGAVSQSRNLKNSEAEKELLLLEKMIPVINQFEKSLESSNDEKFRAIKDSFQTFLASVKELHKTLEELADKHHHYKISTPVLSEDWDSEEDDHWDNY
;
A
#
# COMPACT_ATOMS: atom_id res chain seq x y z
N MET A 1 4.44 12.28 16.91
CA MET A 1 5.42 11.80 15.90
C MET A 1 4.61 11.48 14.65
N SER A 2 4.96 12.07 13.50
CA SER A 2 4.36 11.67 12.23
C SER A 2 4.92 10.29 11.88
N TYR A 3 4.07 9.26 11.90
CA TYR A 3 4.45 7.86 11.66
C TYR A 3 4.58 7.53 10.15
N GLY A 4 4.38 8.51 9.27
CA GLY A 4 4.17 8.33 7.84
C GLY A 4 5.35 7.84 7.00
N HIS A 5 6.50 7.51 7.57
CA HIS A 5 7.67 7.20 6.72
C HIS A 5 8.37 5.89 7.06
N VAL A 6 7.89 5.15 8.06
CA VAL A 6 8.61 3.99 8.58
C VAL A 6 8.52 2.79 7.62
N TYR A 7 7.37 2.59 6.96
CA TYR A 7 7.18 1.41 6.12
C TYR A 7 7.78 1.54 4.71
N ASN A 8 7.89 2.77 4.18
CA ASN A 8 8.48 3.03 2.86
C ASN A 8 9.91 2.50 2.76
N HIS A 9 10.71 2.69 3.83
CA HIS A 9 12.07 2.17 3.89
C HIS A 9 12.10 0.65 3.70
N PHE A 10 11.22 -0.09 4.36
CA PHE A 10 11.16 -1.55 4.22
C PHE A 10 10.73 -2.00 2.82
N ILE A 11 9.80 -1.28 2.19
CA ILE A 11 9.46 -1.52 0.77
C ILE A 11 10.70 -1.32 -0.11
N PHE A 12 11.42 -0.20 0.05
CA PHE A 12 12.63 0.06 -0.72
C PHE A 12 13.73 -0.97 -0.49
N GLU A 13 13.96 -1.40 0.75
CA GLU A 13 14.94 -2.45 1.06
C GLU A 13 14.56 -3.77 0.40
N THR A 14 13.28 -4.18 0.47
CA THR A 14 12.79 -5.37 -0.24
C THR A 14 13.05 -5.25 -1.74
N LEU A 15 12.70 -4.12 -2.37
CA LEU A 15 12.96 -3.89 -3.80
C LEU A 15 14.47 -3.95 -4.15
N GLY A 16 15.33 -3.44 -3.26
CA GLY A 16 16.77 -3.53 -3.38
C GLY A 16 17.27 -4.98 -3.39
N ILE A 17 16.78 -5.80 -2.46
CA ILE A 17 17.06 -7.24 -2.42
C ILE A 17 16.62 -7.89 -3.73
N MET A 18 15.37 -7.68 -4.14
CA MET A 18 14.83 -8.24 -5.37
C MET A 18 15.65 -7.88 -6.61
N SER A 19 16.19 -6.66 -6.68
CA SER A 19 17.04 -6.21 -7.79
C SER A 19 18.39 -6.95 -7.89
N SER A 20 18.88 -7.50 -6.78
CA SER A 20 20.19 -8.15 -6.68
C SER A 20 20.19 -9.66 -6.94
N LEU A 21 19.01 -10.27 -7.06
CA LEU A 21 18.84 -11.72 -7.28
C LEU A 21 19.60 -12.27 -8.50
N GLN A 22 19.80 -11.43 -9.52
CA GLN A 22 20.48 -11.80 -10.76
C GLN A 22 22.01 -11.89 -10.65
N TYR A 23 22.61 -11.54 -9.51
CA TYR A 23 24.07 -11.41 -9.36
C TYR A 23 24.71 -12.36 -8.34
N THR A 24 23.95 -13.28 -7.72
CA THR A 24 24.34 -13.94 -6.47
C THR A 24 24.72 -15.41 -6.58
N ASP A 25 24.95 -15.92 -7.80
CA ASP A 25 25.14 -17.36 -8.06
C ASP A 25 26.24 -18.03 -7.23
N SER A 26 27.35 -17.35 -6.95
CA SER A 26 28.48 -17.91 -6.18
C SER A 26 28.22 -18.02 -4.68
N VAL A 27 27.23 -17.30 -4.16
CA VAL A 27 26.91 -17.20 -2.73
C VAL A 27 25.42 -17.44 -2.47
N TRP A 28 24.78 -18.21 -3.36
CA TRP A 28 23.33 -18.28 -3.41
C TRP A 28 22.69 -18.69 -2.09
N ASN A 29 23.18 -19.75 -1.44
CA ASN A 29 22.53 -20.27 -0.23
C ASN A 29 22.54 -19.23 0.91
N ASP A 30 23.70 -18.59 1.14
CA ASP A 30 23.84 -17.54 2.16
C ASP A 30 22.99 -16.31 1.80
N TYR A 31 22.93 -15.98 0.50
CA TYR A 31 22.15 -14.87 -0.01
C TYR A 31 20.63 -15.15 0.07
N GLU A 32 20.19 -16.36 -0.21
CA GLU A 32 18.80 -16.78 -0.16
C GLU A 32 18.27 -16.69 1.27
N GLU A 33 19.01 -17.24 2.24
CA GLU A 33 18.66 -17.15 3.66
C GLU A 33 18.60 -15.68 4.12
N PHE A 34 19.59 -14.87 3.73
CA PHE A 34 19.61 -13.43 4.01
C PHE A 34 18.40 -12.71 3.39
N ALA A 35 18.11 -12.96 2.11
CA ALA A 35 17.05 -12.31 1.37
C ALA A 35 15.68 -12.65 1.98
N ILE A 36 15.41 -13.94 2.24
CA ILE A 36 14.17 -14.40 2.87
C ILE A 36 14.00 -13.74 4.23
N SER A 37 15.02 -13.77 5.09
CA SER A 37 14.96 -13.17 6.43
C SER A 37 14.61 -11.68 6.38
N LYS A 38 15.18 -10.94 5.42
CA LYS A 38 14.90 -9.51 5.24
C LYS A 38 13.51 -9.23 4.67
N ILE A 39 13.05 -10.03 3.72
CA ILE A 39 11.68 -9.92 3.18
C ILE A 39 10.65 -10.20 4.29
N GLU A 40 10.92 -11.19 5.15
CA GLU A 40 10.05 -11.52 6.28
C GLU A 40 10.03 -10.44 7.36
N ASP A 41 11.17 -9.86 7.72
CA ASP A 41 11.21 -8.71 8.64
C ASP A 41 10.44 -7.52 8.05
N ALA A 42 10.67 -7.19 6.78
CA ALA A 42 9.92 -6.15 6.08
C ALA A 42 8.41 -6.43 6.12
N ASN A 43 8.00 -7.67 5.86
CA ASN A 43 6.60 -8.09 5.93
C ASN A 43 5.98 -7.85 7.32
N LEU A 44 6.69 -8.19 8.41
CA LEU A 44 6.23 -7.90 9.78
C LEU A 44 6.05 -6.40 10.01
N ARG A 45 6.96 -5.58 9.47
CA ARG A 45 6.87 -4.12 9.57
C ARG A 45 5.70 -3.56 8.78
N ILE A 46 5.43 -4.05 7.57
CA ILE A 46 4.25 -3.66 6.78
C ILE A 46 2.98 -4.01 7.54
N ARG A 47 2.87 -5.22 8.09
CA ARG A 47 1.71 -5.62 8.91
C ARG A 47 1.53 -4.74 10.16
N GLY A 48 2.64 -4.36 10.79
CA GLY A 48 2.63 -3.37 11.86
C GLY A 48 2.09 -2.01 11.39
N ALA A 49 2.50 -1.56 10.20
CA ALA A 49 2.02 -0.32 9.60
C ALA A 49 0.52 -0.36 9.27
N VAL A 50 -0.03 -1.50 8.82
CA VAL A 50 -1.48 -1.69 8.64
C VAL A 50 -2.24 -1.44 9.94
N SER A 51 -1.75 -1.99 11.06
CA SER A 51 -2.39 -1.79 12.36
C SER A 51 -2.34 -0.32 12.81
N GLN A 52 -1.21 0.34 12.56
CA GLN A 52 -1.00 1.75 12.92
C GLN A 52 -1.77 2.72 12.03
N SER A 53 -1.91 2.42 10.74
CA SER A 53 -2.54 3.31 9.76
C SER A 53 -4.00 3.59 10.10
N ARG A 54 -4.69 2.66 10.79
CA ARG A 54 -6.06 2.83 11.30
C ARG A 54 -6.25 4.05 12.21
N ASN A 55 -5.17 4.61 12.77
CA ASN A 55 -5.21 5.80 13.62
C ASN A 55 -4.81 7.09 12.89
N LEU A 56 -4.51 7.04 11.59
CA LEU A 56 -4.15 8.21 10.79
C LEU A 56 -5.36 9.12 10.55
N LYS A 57 -5.11 10.42 10.41
CA LYS A 57 -6.09 11.34 9.84
C LYS A 57 -6.20 11.11 8.34
N ASN A 58 -7.36 11.42 7.74
CA ASN A 58 -7.59 11.24 6.30
C ASN A 58 -6.51 11.91 5.43
N SER A 59 -6.11 13.15 5.77
CA SER A 59 -5.06 13.88 5.03
C SER A 59 -3.65 13.32 5.21
N GLU A 60 -3.42 12.51 6.26
CA GLU A 60 -2.19 11.74 6.42
C GLU A 60 -2.28 10.45 5.61
N ALA A 61 -3.42 9.75 5.66
CA ALA A 61 -3.66 8.55 4.86
C ALA A 61 -3.56 8.82 3.35
N GLU A 62 -4.07 9.96 2.86
CA GLU A 62 -3.96 10.38 1.45
C GLU A 62 -2.50 10.59 1.03
N LYS A 63 -1.68 11.22 1.88
CA LYS A 63 -0.24 11.40 1.61
C LYS A 63 0.48 10.06 1.55
N GLU A 64 0.17 9.15 2.48
CA GLU A 64 0.73 7.82 2.50
C GLU A 64 0.32 6.99 1.29
N LEU A 65 -0.96 7.06 0.90
CA LEU A 65 -1.48 6.39 -0.29
C LEU A 65 -0.73 6.86 -1.54
N LEU A 66 -0.58 8.16 -1.74
CA LEU A 66 0.16 8.74 -2.88
C LEU A 66 1.63 8.30 -2.93
N LEU A 67 2.26 8.05 -1.78
CA LEU A 67 3.62 7.52 -1.73
C LEU A 67 3.64 6.04 -2.11
N LEU A 68 2.71 5.26 -1.57
CA LEU A 68 2.59 3.83 -1.84
C LEU A 68 2.27 3.54 -3.31
N GLU A 69 1.35 4.30 -3.91
CA GLU A 69 0.96 4.21 -5.32
C GLU A 69 2.15 4.38 -6.27
N LYS A 70 3.13 5.21 -5.91
CA LYS A 70 4.36 5.39 -6.72
C LYS A 70 5.25 4.15 -6.73
N MET A 71 5.17 3.32 -5.70
CA MET A 71 5.98 2.10 -5.57
C MET A 71 5.31 0.88 -6.20
N ILE A 72 3.97 0.84 -6.26
CA ILE A 72 3.20 -0.28 -6.82
C ILE A 72 3.68 -0.72 -8.21
N PRO A 73 3.94 0.17 -9.20
CA PRO A 73 4.41 -0.27 -10.51
C PRO A 73 5.70 -1.07 -10.46
N VAL A 74 6.65 -0.67 -9.60
CA VAL A 74 7.94 -1.34 -9.43
C VAL A 74 7.75 -2.69 -8.74
N ILE A 75 6.91 -2.73 -7.69
CA ILE A 75 6.55 -3.95 -6.97
C ILE A 75 5.94 -4.98 -7.93
N ASN A 76 4.99 -4.56 -8.79
CA ASN A 76 4.34 -5.42 -9.78
C ASN A 76 5.32 -5.92 -10.86
N GLN A 77 6.35 -5.13 -11.19
CA GLN A 77 7.39 -5.57 -12.12
C GLN A 77 8.18 -6.75 -11.55
N PHE A 78 8.54 -6.69 -10.26
CA PHE A 78 9.22 -7.82 -9.59
C PHE A 78 8.32 -9.04 -9.43
N GLU A 79 7.03 -8.86 -9.09
CA GLU A 79 6.04 -9.95 -9.04
C GLU A 79 6.02 -10.72 -10.37
N LYS A 80 5.87 -10.00 -11.50
CA LYS A 80 5.87 -10.60 -12.85
C LYS A 80 7.19 -11.29 -13.18
N SER A 81 8.32 -10.68 -12.82
CA SER A 81 9.65 -11.25 -13.08
C SER A 81 9.82 -12.58 -12.34
N LEU A 82 9.43 -12.66 -11.07
CA LEU A 82 9.46 -13.89 -10.28
C LEU A 82 8.45 -14.93 -10.77
N GLU A 83 7.25 -14.51 -11.19
CA GLU A 83 6.24 -15.40 -11.76
C GLU A 83 6.72 -16.07 -13.04
N SER A 84 7.46 -15.35 -13.87
CA SER A 84 8.03 -15.87 -15.11
C SER A 84 9.22 -16.81 -14.90
N SER A 85 9.82 -16.81 -13.70
CA SER A 85 10.92 -17.72 -13.35
C SER A 85 10.38 -19.08 -12.93
N ASN A 86 10.81 -20.13 -13.64
CA ASN A 86 10.52 -21.53 -13.31
C ASN A 86 11.67 -22.21 -12.54
N ASP A 87 12.70 -21.46 -12.18
CA ASP A 87 13.85 -22.01 -11.47
C ASP A 87 13.48 -22.26 -10.00
N GLU A 88 13.53 -23.53 -9.59
CA GLU A 88 13.21 -23.99 -8.22
C GLU A 88 14.03 -23.25 -7.17
N LYS A 89 15.22 -22.79 -7.54
CA LYS A 89 16.12 -21.97 -6.73
C LYS A 89 15.43 -20.73 -6.16
N PHE A 90 14.50 -20.12 -6.89
CA PHE A 90 13.80 -18.90 -6.43
C PHE A 90 12.50 -19.17 -5.70
N ARG A 91 12.10 -20.44 -5.52
CA ARG A 91 10.77 -20.78 -4.98
C ARG A 91 10.54 -20.19 -3.59
N ALA A 92 11.49 -20.35 -2.68
CA ALA A 92 11.35 -19.85 -1.31
C ALA A 92 11.30 -18.31 -1.24
N ILE A 93 12.14 -17.63 -2.02
CA ILE A 93 12.10 -16.16 -2.15
C ILE A 93 10.77 -15.70 -2.75
N LYS A 94 10.25 -16.41 -3.76
CA LYS A 94 8.95 -16.12 -4.37
C LYS A 94 7.82 -16.22 -3.35
N ASP A 95 7.79 -17.28 -2.56
CA ASP A 95 6.76 -17.48 -1.54
C ASP A 95 6.81 -16.38 -0.46
N SER A 96 8.03 -16.02 -0.02
CA SER A 96 8.24 -14.94 0.95
C SER A 96 7.81 -13.58 0.37
N PHE A 97 8.20 -13.29 -0.88
CA PHE A 97 7.83 -12.06 -1.56
C PHE A 97 6.31 -11.96 -1.80
N GLN A 98 5.64 -13.05 -2.17
CA GLN A 98 4.18 -13.08 -2.32
C GLN A 98 3.45 -12.77 -1.01
N THR A 99 3.98 -13.26 0.11
CA THR A 99 3.44 -12.94 1.45
C THR A 99 3.62 -11.45 1.76
N PHE A 100 4.80 -10.89 1.46
CA PHE A 100 5.06 -9.46 1.56
C PHE A 100 4.09 -8.64 0.69
N LEU A 101 3.87 -9.04 -0.57
CA LEU A 101 2.95 -8.39 -1.50
C LEU A 101 1.51 -8.34 -0.96
N ALA A 102 1.04 -9.44 -0.35
CA ALA A 102 -0.28 -9.49 0.25
C ALA A 102 -0.43 -8.43 1.37
N SER A 103 0.58 -8.28 2.23
CA SER A 103 0.58 -7.24 3.27
C SER A 103 0.63 -5.82 2.69
N VAL A 104 1.38 -5.61 1.60
CA VAL A 104 1.41 -4.31 0.91
C VAL A 104 0.02 -3.98 0.32
N LYS A 105 -0.65 -4.97 -0.28
CA LYS A 105 -2.02 -4.82 -0.80
C LYS A 105 -3.02 -4.50 0.33
N GLU A 106 -2.87 -5.12 1.50
CA GLU A 106 -3.69 -4.81 2.68
C GLU A 106 -3.44 -3.37 3.19
N LEU A 107 -2.19 -2.93 3.24
CA LEU A 107 -1.84 -1.56 3.59
C LEU A 107 -2.44 -0.54 2.62
N HIS A 108 -2.31 -0.80 1.32
CA HIS A 108 -2.91 0.04 0.28
C HIS A 108 -4.41 0.20 0.50
N LYS A 109 -5.14 -0.92 0.61
CA LYS A 109 -6.58 -0.91 0.85
C LYS A 109 -6.95 -0.14 2.12
N THR A 110 -6.19 -0.31 3.20
CA THR A 110 -6.45 0.39 4.47
C THR A 110 -6.27 1.91 4.31
N LEU A 111 -5.23 2.34 3.59
CA LEU A 111 -4.97 3.75 3.33
C LEU A 111 -6.03 4.36 2.40
N GLU A 112 -6.44 3.62 1.37
CA GLU A 112 -7.54 3.98 0.46
C GLU A 112 -8.84 4.20 1.24
N GLU A 113 -9.27 3.24 2.06
CA GLU A 113 -10.48 3.35 2.89
C GLU A 113 -10.46 4.55 3.86
N LEU A 114 -9.29 4.89 4.41
CA LEU A 114 -9.12 6.03 5.31
C LEU A 114 -9.10 7.37 4.56
N ALA A 115 -8.46 7.42 3.40
CA ALA A 115 -8.46 8.59 2.52
C ALA A 115 -9.88 8.86 1.97
N ASP A 116 -10.63 7.81 1.63
CA ASP A 116 -11.97 7.88 1.02
C ASP A 116 -13.14 8.04 2.01
N LYS A 117 -12.90 8.26 3.31
CA LYS A 117 -13.98 8.56 4.28
C LYS A 117 -14.79 9.82 3.94
N HIS A 118 -14.39 10.59 2.93
CA HIS A 118 -15.18 11.66 2.33
C HIS A 118 -15.62 11.42 0.88
N HIS A 119 -15.40 10.29 0.21
CA HIS A 119 -16.02 10.08 -1.10
C HIS A 119 -17.56 10.10 -0.98
N HIS A 120 -18.10 9.48 0.08
CA HIS A 120 -19.51 9.60 0.43
C HIS A 120 -19.95 11.02 0.79
N TYR A 121 -19.08 11.83 1.42
CA TYR A 121 -19.39 13.22 1.78
C TYR A 121 -19.28 14.16 0.56
N LYS A 122 -18.31 13.95 -0.33
CA LYS A 122 -18.10 14.70 -1.58
C LYS A 122 -19.16 14.38 -2.63
N ILE A 123 -19.70 13.16 -2.66
CA ILE A 123 -20.85 12.81 -3.50
C ILE A 123 -22.15 13.41 -2.92
N SER A 124 -22.27 13.51 -1.59
CA SER A 124 -23.45 14.12 -0.97
C SER A 124 -23.38 15.65 -0.83
N THR A 125 -22.21 16.28 -0.97
CA THR A 125 -22.10 17.76 -0.93
C THR A 125 -22.84 18.43 -2.09
N PRO A 126 -22.75 17.98 -3.37
CA PRO A 126 -23.54 18.54 -4.45
C PRO A 126 -25.04 18.24 -4.29
N VAL A 127 -25.40 17.04 -3.85
CA VAL A 127 -26.81 16.65 -3.66
C VAL A 127 -27.46 17.44 -2.52
N LEU A 128 -26.72 17.73 -1.45
CA LEU A 128 -27.21 18.55 -0.33
C LEU A 128 -27.04 20.05 -0.56
N SER A 129 -26.23 20.52 -1.52
CA SER A 129 -26.18 21.94 -1.88
C SER A 129 -27.25 22.31 -2.91
N GLU A 130 -27.62 21.39 -3.80
CA GLU A 130 -28.69 21.59 -4.77
C GLU A 130 -30.09 21.66 -4.11
N ASP A 131 -30.31 20.95 -2.99
CA ASP A 131 -31.57 21.04 -2.23
C ASP A 131 -31.73 22.39 -1.49
N TRP A 132 -30.63 23.09 -1.16
CA TRP A 132 -30.67 24.36 -0.41
C TRP A 132 -30.64 25.60 -1.32
N ASP A 133 -30.09 25.48 -2.53
CA ASP A 133 -30.07 26.54 -3.54
C ASP A 133 -31.20 26.39 -4.58
N SER A 134 -32.13 25.45 -4.39
CA SER A 134 -33.33 25.39 -5.24
C SER A 134 -34.24 26.59 -4.96
N GLU A 135 -34.67 27.28 -6.01
CA GLU A 135 -35.63 28.40 -5.94
C GLU A 135 -37.06 27.96 -5.51
N GLU A 136 -37.23 26.76 -4.96
CA GLU A 136 -38.52 26.22 -4.48
C GLU A 136 -38.62 26.22 -2.95
N ASP A 137 -38.27 27.33 -2.30
CA ASP A 137 -38.62 27.54 -0.88
C ASP A 137 -39.38 28.86 -0.65
N ASP A 138 -40.17 29.28 -1.64
CA ASP A 138 -41.19 30.34 -1.53
C ASP A 138 -42.54 29.80 -1.00
N HIS A 139 -42.50 28.89 -0.02
CA HIS A 139 -43.72 28.29 0.55
C HIS A 139 -43.96 28.55 2.04
N TRP A 140 -43.19 29.44 2.68
CA TRP A 140 -43.42 29.79 4.09
C TRP A 140 -44.03 31.18 4.35
N ASP A 141 -44.48 31.89 3.31
CA ASP A 141 -45.30 33.09 3.45
C ASP A 141 -46.69 32.88 2.84
N ASN A 142 -47.52 32.03 3.45
CA ASN A 142 -48.99 32.13 3.45
C ASN A 142 -49.62 31.06 4.36
N TYR A 143 -49.73 31.34 5.66
CA TYR A 143 -50.96 31.28 6.49
C TYR A 143 -50.65 31.28 7.99
#